data_AF-A0A359FX68-F1
#
_entry.id   AF-A0A359FX68-F1
#
_cell.length_a   1.000
_cell.length_b   1.000
_cell.length_c   1.000
_cell.angle_alpha   90.00
_cell.angle_beta   90.00
_cell.angle_gamma   90.00
#
_symmetry.space_group_name_H-M   'P 1'
#
loop_
_entity.id
_entity.type
_entity.pdbx_description
1 polymer ?
#
loop_
_entity_poly.entity_id
_entity_poly.type
_entity_poly.pdbx_seq_one_letter_code
_entity_poly.pdbx_strand_id
1 'polypeptide(L)' 'MKLYDVIVVGGGLAGVAAAISAAREGADVMLLERYGFLGGMAVSGLVNPFMPYWQFDDERNIIYGKPVNQ' A
#
# COMPACT_ATOMS: atom_id res chain seq x y z
N MET A 1 -16.01 25.75 8.34
CA MET A 1 -15.82 24.82 7.22
C MET A 1 -14.42 25.08 6.66
N LYS A 2 -13.58 24.05 6.50
CA LYS A 2 -12.22 24.24 5.97
C LYS A 2 -12.24 24.04 4.45
N LEU A 3 -11.55 24.91 3.72
CA LEU A 3 -11.32 24.79 2.28
C LEU A 3 -9.99 24.06 2.04
N TYR A 4 -9.95 23.25 1.00
CA TYR A 4 -8.76 22.52 0.57
C TYR A 4 -8.56 22.79 -0.92
N ASP A 5 -7.31 22.92 -1.34
CA ASP A 5 -6.95 23.10 -2.74
C ASP A 5 -7.12 21.79 -3.51
N VAL A 6 -6.84 20.65 -2.86
CA VAL A 6 -6.95 19.31 -3.44
C VAL A 6 -7.64 18.36 -2.46
N ILE A 7 -8.60 17.59 -2.97
CA ILE A 7 -9.22 16.48 -2.23
C ILE A 7 -8.92 15.19 -2.98
N VAL A 8 -8.28 14.24 -2.30
CA VAL A 8 -8.00 12.90 -2.81
C VAL A 8 -8.95 11.90 -2.15
N VAL A 9 -9.68 11.14 -2.96
CA VAL A 9 -10.63 10.13 -2.48
C VAL A 9 -10.08 8.73 -2.77
N GLY A 10 -9.79 7.99 -1.71
CA GLY A 10 -9.20 6.65 -1.74
C GLY A 10 -7.77 6.65 -1.19
N GLY A 11 -7.56 5.97 -0.08
CA GLY A 11 -6.29 5.77 0.63
C GLY A 11 -5.46 4.59 0.13
N GLY A 12 -5.64 4.19 -1.14
CA GLY A 12 -4.76 3.23 -1.80
C GLY A 12 -3.39 3.82 -2.12
N LEU A 13 -2.50 2.98 -2.64
CA LEU A 13 -1.11 3.27 -3.00
C LEU A 13 -1.02 4.56 -3.84
N ALA A 14 -1.83 4.62 -4.90
CA ALA A 14 -1.88 5.73 -5.84
C ALA A 14 -2.47 7.00 -5.20
N GLY A 15 -3.52 6.87 -4.38
CA GLY A 15 -4.15 8.01 -3.73
C GLY A 15 -3.26 8.63 -2.65
N VAL A 16 -2.61 7.80 -1.84
CA VAL A 16 -1.60 8.27 -0.87
C VAL A 16 -0.44 8.95 -1.59
N ALA A 17 0.08 8.36 -2.67
CA ALA A 17 1.15 8.98 -3.46
C ALA A 17 0.71 10.32 -4.06
N ALA A 18 -0.49 10.40 -4.64
CA ALA A 18 -1.05 11.64 -5.19
C ALA A 18 -1.22 12.73 -4.11
N ALA A 19 -1.75 12.37 -2.94
CA ALA A 19 -1.92 13.31 -1.83
C ALA A 19 -0.58 13.85 -1.34
N ILE A 20 0.44 12.99 -1.20
CA ILE A 20 1.80 13.38 -0.81
C ILE A 20 2.43 14.29 -1.85
N SER A 21 2.32 13.97 -3.14
CA SER A 21 2.85 14.82 -4.21
C SER A 21 2.19 16.20 -4.21
N ALA A 22 0.86 16.27 -4.13
CA ALA A 22 0.15 17.56 -4.09
C ALA A 22 0.55 18.39 -2.86
N ALA A 23 0.69 17.77 -1.68
CA ALA A 23 1.13 18.46 -0.48
C ALA A 23 2.59 18.96 -0.59
N ARG A 24 3.47 18.22 -1.28
CA ARG A 24 4.86 18.63 -1.53
C ARG A 24 4.97 19.83 -2.47
N GLU A 25 4.02 19.99 -3.38
CA GLU A 25 3.88 21.17 -4.24
C GLU A 25 3.21 22.36 -3.52
N GLY A 26 2.87 22.22 -2.23
CA GLY A 26 2.39 23.31 -1.38
C GLY A 26 0.86 23.46 -1.28
N ALA A 27 0.09 22.52 -1.83
CA ALA A 27 -1.37 22.54 -1.71
C ALA A 27 -1.85 22.15 -0.29
N ASP A 28 -2.96 22.74 0.19
CA ASP A 28 -3.69 22.22 1.35
C ASP A 28 -4.54 21.01 0.90
N VAL A 29 -4.11 19.81 1.29
CA VAL A 29 -4.67 18.55 0.79
C VAL A 29 -5.50 17.84 1.85
N MET A 30 -6.68 17.36 1.44
CA MET A 30 -7.47 16.40 2.22
C MET A 30 -7.44 15.03 1.55
N LEU A 31 -6.91 14.02 2.24
CA LEU A 31 -7.02 12.62 1.84
C LEU A 31 -8.17 11.96 2.61
N LEU A 32 -9.13 11.40 1.88
CA LEU A 32 -10.29 10.71 2.45
C LEU A 32 -10.24 9.22 2.12
N GLU A 33 -10.43 8.38 3.13
CA GLU A 33 -10.55 6.93 3.01
C GLU A 33 -11.80 6.47 3.76
N ARG A 34 -12.58 5.58 3.13
CA ARG A 34 -13.83 5.04 3.69
C ARG A 34 -13.57 3.99 4.78
N TYR A 35 -12.41 3.35 4.75
CA TYR A 35 -11.97 2.38 5.75
C TYR A 35 -11.17 3.05 6.87
N GLY A 36 -11.01 2.33 7.99
CA GLY A 36 -10.18 2.78 9.11
C GLY A 36 -8.68 2.60 8.91
N PHE A 37 -8.23 2.32 7.68
CA PHE A 37 -6.84 2.03 7.35
C PHE A 37 -6.51 2.43 5.91
N LEU A 38 -5.24 2.70 5.64
CA LEU A 38 -4.69 2.97 4.31
C LEU A 38 -4.20 1.68 3.63
N GLY A 39 -3.91 1.76 2.34
CA GLY A 39 -3.33 0.68 1.53
C GLY A 39 -4.28 0.07 0.51
N GLY A 40 -5.56 0.45 0.50
CA GLY A 40 -6.54 -0.02 -0.48
C GLY A 40 -6.56 -1.54 -0.59
N MET A 41 -6.68 -2.07 -1.80
CA MET A 41 -6.76 -3.53 -2.05
C MET A 41 -5.52 -4.30 -1.59
N ALA A 42 -4.35 -3.65 -1.48
CA ALA A 42 -3.17 -4.32 -0.96
C ALA A 42 -3.38 -4.79 0.49
N VAL A 43 -4.03 -3.95 1.29
CA VAL A 43 -4.30 -4.22 2.72
C VAL A 43 -5.66 -4.88 2.91
N SER A 44 -6.73 -4.34 2.30
CA SER A 44 -8.08 -4.90 2.46
C SER A 44 -8.27 -6.26 1.79
N GLY A 45 -7.53 -6.52 0.71
CA GLY A 45 -7.57 -7.78 -0.04
C GLY A 45 -6.60 -8.84 0.47
N LEU A 46 -5.88 -8.57 1.57
CA LEU A 46 -4.85 -9.46 2.10
C LEU A 46 -3.81 -9.88 1.03
N VAL A 47 -3.43 -8.93 0.18
CA VAL A 47 -2.40 -9.15 -0.83
C VAL A 47 -1.06 -9.22 -0.09
N ASN A 48 -0.69 -10.44 0.28
CA ASN A 48 0.61 -10.78 0.86
C ASN A 48 1.74 -10.39 -0.11
N PRO A 49 2.99 -10.24 0.38
CA PRO A 49 3.91 -9.20 -0.07
C PRO A 49 4.09 -9.08 -1.58
N PHE A 50 4.27 -7.84 -2.03
CA PHE A 50 4.65 -7.50 -3.41
C PHE A 50 6.02 -8.06 -3.86
N MET A 51 6.70 -8.85 -3.01
CA MET A 51 8.01 -9.45 -3.22
C MET A 51 8.09 -10.85 -2.57
N PRO A 52 8.95 -11.76 -3.08
CA PRO A 52 9.09 -13.11 -2.53
C PRO A 52 9.72 -13.09 -1.13
N TYR A 53 9.21 -13.96 -0.24
CA TYR A 53 9.87 -14.30 1.02
C TYR A 53 11.00 -15.31 0.76
N TRP A 54 12.24 -14.91 1.02
CA TRP A 54 13.38 -15.82 1.14
C TRP A 54 13.67 -16.01 2.62
N GLN A 55 13.43 -17.21 3.14
CA GLN A 55 13.89 -17.60 4.47
C GLN A 55 14.98 -18.66 4.30
N PHE A 56 16.21 -18.27 4.59
CA PHE A 56 17.36 -19.17 4.60
C PHE A 56 17.39 -19.87 5.96
N ASP A 57 17.03 -21.15 5.98
CA ASP A 57 17.31 -22.08 7.07
C ASP A 57 18.35 -23.07 6.56
N ASP A 58 19.31 -23.44 7.42
CA ASP A 58 20.67 -23.81 7.05
C ASP A 58 20.83 -25.03 6.13
N GLU A 59 19.77 -25.77 5.78
CA GLU A 59 19.89 -26.84 4.78
C GLU A 59 18.69 -27.04 3.83
N ARG A 60 17.57 -26.30 3.92
CA ARG A 60 16.43 -26.50 2.99
C ARG A 60 15.65 -25.22 2.76
N ASN A 61 15.57 -24.79 1.49
CA ASN A 61 14.67 -23.72 1.06
C ASN A 61 13.20 -24.16 1.22
N ILE A 62 12.63 -23.95 2.40
CA ILE A 62 11.21 -24.19 2.69
C ILE A 62 10.43 -22.95 2.24
N ILE A 63 9.99 -22.94 0.98
CA ILE A 63 8.96 -21.99 0.54
C ILE A 63 7.66 -22.45 1.21
N TYR A 64 7.15 -21.69 2.18
CA TYR A 64 5.76 -21.86 2.60
C TYR A 64 4.87 -21.25 1.51
N GLY A 65 4.56 -22.09 0.51
CA GLY A 65 3.74 -21.76 -0.67
C GLY A 65 4.00 -22.58 -1.98
N LYS A 66 4.87 -23.60 -2.00
CA LYS A 66 5.43 -24.26 -3.23
C LYS A 66 4.43 -24.85 -4.26
N PRO A 67 4.87 -24.98 -5.53
CA PRO A 67 5.57 -26.19 -6.03
C PRO A 67 7.06 -25.89 -6.30
N VAL A 68 8.07 -26.62 -5.83
CA VAL A 68 8.54 -28.01 -6.09
C VAL A 68 8.64 -28.32 -7.58
N ASN A 69 9.64 -27.70 -8.25
CA ASN A 69 10.49 -28.30 -9.28
C ASN A 69 11.39 -27.22 -9.93
N GLN A 70 12.43 -26.85 -9.20
CA GLN A 70 13.76 -26.52 -9.75
C GLN A 70 14.77 -27.36 -8.99
#